data_AF-A0A9D8Z9Y7-F1
#
_entry.id   AF-A0A9D8Z9Y7-F1
#
_cell.length_a   1.000
_cell.length_b   1.000
_cell.length_c   1.000
_cell.angle_alpha   90.00
_cell.angle_beta   90.00
_cell.angle_gamma   90.00
#
_symmetry.space_group_name_H-M   'P 1'
#
loop_
_entity.id
_entity.type
_entity.pdbx_description
1 polymer ?
#
loop_
_entity_poly.entity_id
_entity_poly.type
_entity_poly.pdbx_seq_one_letter_code
_entity_poly.pdbx_strand_id
1 'polypeptide(L)'
;MDGRRDPSDGTLAFAGPVQLAQELGAIARGEDEEGRLALAFALVNRISERWAGPDRDLALALSAVCRALSGAEPDPTHGATQFHSHTECPDWATNQAPTALIGGHLFYAPRTKGP
;
A
#
# COMPACT_ATOMS: atom_id res chain seq x y z
N MET A 1 38.49 30.55 4.80
CA MET A 1 37.76 30.66 3.52
C MET A 1 36.76 29.53 3.51
N ASP A 2 35.52 29.90 3.76
CA ASP A 2 34.41 29.00 4.07
C ASP A 2 34.04 28.19 2.83
N GLY A 3 33.99 26.87 2.99
CA GLY A 3 33.75 25.91 1.92
C GLY A 3 32.32 26.03 1.46
N ARG A 4 32.11 26.84 0.41
CA ARG A 4 30.84 27.01 -0.30
C ARG A 4 30.35 25.63 -0.74
N ARG A 5 29.44 25.04 0.04
CA ARG A 5 28.72 23.82 -0.32
C ARG A 5 27.93 24.14 -1.59
N ASP A 6 28.29 23.47 -2.68
CA ASP A 6 27.62 23.59 -3.96
C ASP A 6 26.18 23.04 -3.81
N PRO A 7 25.12 23.86 -4.00
CA PRO A 7 23.74 23.42 -3.79
C PRO A 7 23.17 22.66 -5.01
N SER A 8 24.01 22.30 -5.98
CA SER A 8 23.57 21.75 -7.26
C SER A 8 23.61 20.21 -7.36
N ASP A 9 23.97 19.50 -6.28
CA ASP A 9 24.01 18.02 -6.25
C ASP A 9 22.75 17.36 -5.63
N GLY A 10 21.64 18.11 -5.53
CA GLY A 10 20.52 17.75 -4.65
C GLY A 10 19.12 17.64 -5.26
N THR A 11 18.96 17.56 -6.59
CA THR A 11 17.63 17.89 -7.19
C THR A 11 16.85 16.79 -7.92
N LEU A 12 17.35 15.60 -8.30
CA LEU A 12 16.51 14.74 -9.18
C LEU A 12 16.62 13.23 -8.94
N ALA A 13 15.95 12.74 -7.90
CA ALA A 13 15.37 11.40 -7.93
C ALA A 13 13.99 11.49 -7.26
N PHE A 14 12.90 11.27 -8.00
CA PHE A 14 11.60 11.10 -7.37
C PHE A 14 11.72 9.97 -6.31
N ALA A 15 11.46 10.29 -5.04
CA ALA A 15 11.66 9.44 -3.87
C ALA A 15 10.59 8.32 -3.75
N GLY A 16 10.28 7.67 -4.87
CA GLY A 16 9.40 6.52 -4.95
C GLY A 16 7.89 6.85 -4.92
N PRO A 17 7.04 5.81 -4.93
CA PRO A 17 5.58 5.93 -5.05
C PRO A 17 4.93 6.81 -3.97
N VAL A 18 5.51 6.85 -2.77
CA VAL A 18 4.98 7.65 -1.64
C VAL A 18 5.06 9.15 -1.91
N GLN A 19 6.17 9.64 -2.48
CA GLN A 19 6.31 11.06 -2.79
C GLN A 19 5.33 11.48 -3.89
N LEU A 20 5.14 10.63 -4.91
CA LEU A 20 4.15 10.85 -5.96
C LEU A 20 2.72 10.91 -5.40
N ALA A 21 2.40 10.03 -4.45
CA ALA A 21 1.11 10.02 -3.77
C ALA A 21 0.90 11.28 -2.90
N GLN A 22 1.95 11.80 -2.25
CA GLN A 22 1.90 13.06 -1.52
C GLN A 22 1.63 14.25 -2.44
N GLU A 23 2.32 14.31 -3.59
CA GLU A 23 2.08 15.35 -4.61
C GLU A 23 0.63 15.26 -5.12
N LEU A 24 0.17 14.06 -5.48
CA LEU A 24 -1.22 13.83 -5.88
C LEU A 24 -2.21 14.31 -4.82
N GLY A 25 -1.98 13.99 -3.54
CA GLY A 25 -2.84 14.41 -2.44
C GLY A 25 -2.87 15.93 -2.25
N ALA A 26 -1.79 16.64 -2.58
CA ALA A 26 -1.75 18.09 -2.52
C ALA A 26 -2.55 18.75 -3.65
N ILE A 27 -2.53 18.18 -4.86
CA ILE A 27 -3.19 18.73 -6.05
C ILE A 27 -4.64 18.28 -6.20
N ALA A 28 -5.00 17.07 -5.78
CA ALA A 28 -6.33 16.49 -5.93
C ALA A 28 -7.28 16.78 -4.75
N ARG A 29 -7.03 17.86 -3.99
CA ARG A 29 -7.89 18.25 -2.86
C ARG A 29 -9.24 18.74 -3.37
N GLY A 30 -10.32 18.08 -2.95
CA GLY A 30 -11.68 18.43 -3.35
C GLY A 30 -12.13 17.80 -4.67
N GLU A 31 -11.23 17.08 -5.36
CA GLU A 31 -11.58 16.30 -6.54
C GLU A 31 -12.36 15.03 -6.17
N ASP A 32 -13.28 14.64 -7.05
CA ASP A 32 -13.90 13.32 -7.00
C ASP A 32 -12.89 12.23 -7.42
N GLU A 33 -13.36 10.98 -7.53
CA GLU A 33 -12.51 9.86 -7.91
C GLU A 33 -11.95 10.00 -9.34
N GLU A 34 -12.76 10.48 -10.27
CA GLU A 34 -12.38 10.66 -11.67
C GLU A 34 -11.31 11.75 -11.82
N GLY A 35 -11.50 12.90 -11.18
CA GLY A 35 -10.54 14.01 -11.17
C GLY A 35 -9.20 13.61 -10.52
N ARG A 36 -9.25 12.91 -9.38
CA ARG A 36 -8.04 12.38 -8.74
C ARG A 36 -7.30 11.39 -9.64
N LEU A 37 -8.02 10.51 -10.32
CA LEU A 37 -7.43 9.53 -11.24
C LEU A 37 -6.77 10.22 -12.44
N ALA A 38 -7.44 11.20 -13.05
CA ALA A 38 -6.88 11.97 -14.16
C ALA A 38 -5.56 12.68 -13.77
N LEU A 39 -5.52 13.31 -12.59
CA LEU A 39 -4.32 13.96 -12.06
C LEU A 39 -3.19 12.96 -11.79
N ALA A 40 -3.53 11.76 -11.28
CA ALA A 40 -2.56 10.69 -11.05
C ALA A 40 -1.89 10.26 -12.38
N PHE A 41 -2.69 10.02 -13.43
CA PHE A 41 -2.16 9.71 -14.77
C PHE A 41 -1.27 10.82 -15.32
N ALA A 42 -1.67 12.08 -15.15
CA ALA A 42 -0.88 13.21 -15.61
C ALA A 42 0.50 13.29 -14.93
N LEU A 43 0.56 13.04 -13.61
CA LEU A 43 1.83 12.98 -12.86
C LEU A 43 2.70 11.80 -13.29
N VAL A 44 2.12 10.61 -13.47
CA VAL A 44 2.85 9.43 -13.96
C VAL A 44 3.41 9.68 -15.35
N ASN A 45 2.62 10.24 -16.27
CA ASN A 45 3.07 10.55 -17.62
C ASN A 45 4.25 11.53 -17.61
N ARG A 46 4.26 12.51 -16.71
CA ARG A 46 5.35 13.50 -16.55
C ARG A 46 6.69 12.88 -16.18
N ILE A 47 6.68 11.74 -15.48
CA ILE A 47 7.89 11.09 -14.96
C ILE A 47 8.21 9.76 -15.65
N SER A 48 7.33 9.27 -16.53
CA SER A 48 7.42 7.97 -17.18
C SER A 48 8.74 7.74 -17.95
N GLU A 49 9.32 8.79 -18.54
CA GLU A 49 10.62 8.71 -19.22
C GLU A 49 11.83 8.77 -18.26
N ARG A 50 11.61 9.16 -17.00
CA ARG A 50 12.65 9.43 -15.99
C ARG A 50 12.65 8.48 -14.80
N TRP A 51 11.66 7.59 -14.71
CA TRP A 51 11.49 6.66 -13.61
C TRP A 51 10.91 5.34 -14.11
N ALA A 52 11.59 4.23 -13.82
CA ALA A 52 11.12 2.89 -14.21
C ALA A 52 9.89 2.42 -13.42
N GLY A 53 9.51 3.11 -12.34
CA GLY A 53 8.41 2.69 -11.48
C GLY A 53 8.77 1.51 -10.56
N PRO A 54 7.88 1.15 -9.62
CA PRO A 54 7.87 -0.20 -9.08
C PRO A 54 7.52 -1.19 -10.20
N ASP A 55 7.99 -2.44 -10.09
CA ASP A 55 7.45 -3.50 -10.92
C ASP A 55 5.94 -3.72 -10.64
N ARG A 56 5.31 -4.53 -11.48
CA ARG A 56 3.87 -4.78 -11.42
C ARG A 56 3.43 -5.37 -10.08
N ASP A 57 4.21 -6.27 -9.51
CA ASP A 57 3.81 -7.00 -8.30
C ASP A 57 3.90 -6.08 -7.07
N LEU A 58 4.96 -5.29 -6.99
CA LEU A 58 5.10 -4.26 -5.97
C LEU A 58 4.01 -3.18 -6.11
N ALA A 59 3.67 -2.77 -7.34
CA ALA A 59 2.58 -1.82 -7.58
C ALA A 59 1.23 -2.33 -7.08
N LEU A 60 0.91 -3.61 -7.35
CA LEU A 60 -0.32 -4.25 -6.86
C LEU A 60 -0.33 -4.39 -5.33
N ALA A 61 0.81 -4.76 -4.73
CA ALA A 61 0.94 -4.83 -3.27
C ALA A 61 0.72 -3.45 -2.61
N LEU A 62 1.34 -2.39 -3.13
CA LEU A 62 1.13 -1.03 -2.65
C LEU A 62 -0.33 -0.59 -2.78
N SER A 63 -0.97 -0.86 -3.91
CA SER A 63 -2.39 -0.57 -4.11
C SER A 63 -3.28 -1.26 -3.09
N ALA A 64 -3.05 -2.56 -2.82
CA ALA A 64 -3.80 -3.32 -1.84
C ALA A 64 -3.62 -2.77 -0.41
N VAL A 65 -2.38 -2.43 -0.03
CA VAL A 65 -2.10 -1.80 1.27
C VAL A 65 -2.79 -0.44 1.39
N CYS A 66 -2.72 0.41 0.37
CA CYS A 66 -3.39 1.71 0.38
C CYS A 66 -4.92 1.58 0.49
N ARG A 67 -5.54 0.62 -0.21
CA ARG A 67 -6.98 0.33 -0.07
C ARG A 67 -7.33 -0.08 1.35
N ALA A 68 -6.58 -1.00 1.95
CA ALA A 68 -6.80 -1.42 3.33
C ALA A 68 -6.65 -0.27 4.33
N LEU A 69 -5.62 0.57 4.18
CA LEU A 69 -5.39 1.73 5.04
C LEU A 69 -6.43 2.84 4.88
N SER A 70 -7.01 2.98 3.69
CA SER A 70 -8.02 4.01 3.42
C SER A 70 -9.34 3.76 4.16
N GLY A 71 -9.60 2.52 4.58
CA GLY A 71 -10.87 2.12 5.19
C GLY A 71 -12.07 2.22 4.24
N ALA A 72 -11.84 2.43 2.93
CA ALA A 72 -12.91 2.52 1.93
C ALA A 72 -13.65 1.19 1.74
N GLU A 73 -13.01 0.07 2.09
CA GLU A 73 -13.57 -1.26 1.98
C GLU A 73 -13.61 -1.96 3.35
N PRO A 74 -14.65 -2.76 3.63
CA PRO A 74 -14.70 -3.56 4.83
C PRO A 74 -13.55 -4.58 4.83
N ASP A 75 -12.92 -4.79 5.99
CA ASP A 75 -11.87 -5.80 6.15
C ASP A 75 -12.45 -7.21 5.96
N PRO A 76 -12.12 -7.92 4.85
CA PRO A 76 -12.69 -9.22 4.55
C PRO A 76 -12.15 -10.32 5.49
N THR A 77 -11.09 -10.03 6.24
CA THR A 77 -10.47 -10.98 7.18
C THR A 77 -11.10 -10.94 8.57
N HIS A 78 -11.99 -9.97 8.82
CA HIS A 78 -12.66 -9.75 10.11
C HIS A 78 -11.67 -9.55 11.27
N GLY A 79 -10.63 -8.72 11.07
CA GLY A 79 -9.64 -8.39 12.08
C GLY A 79 -8.55 -9.45 12.25
N ALA A 80 -8.27 -10.24 11.21
CA ALA A 80 -7.22 -11.25 11.30
C ALA A 80 -5.83 -10.63 11.46
N THR A 81 -5.00 -11.24 12.31
CA THR A 81 -3.58 -10.85 12.49
C THR A 81 -2.63 -12.02 12.24
N GLN A 82 -3.16 -13.23 12.11
CA GLN A 82 -2.41 -14.43 11.77
C GLN A 82 -3.04 -15.12 10.56
N PHE A 83 -2.22 -15.78 9.76
CA PHE A 83 -2.66 -16.55 8.60
C PHE A 83 -1.65 -17.63 8.25
N HIS A 84 -2.10 -18.66 7.54
CA HIS A 84 -1.23 -19.66 6.93
C HIS A 84 -1.84 -20.18 5.62
N SER A 85 -1.03 -20.88 4.80
CA SER A 85 -1.57 -21.55 3.62
C SER A 85 -2.61 -22.59 4.02
N HIS A 86 -3.73 -22.66 3.30
CA HIS A 86 -4.77 -23.66 3.53
C HIS A 86 -4.30 -25.11 3.29
N THR A 87 -3.12 -25.30 2.68
CA THR A 87 -2.48 -26.61 2.49
C THR A 87 -1.60 -27.03 3.67
N GLU A 88 -1.41 -26.16 4.66
CA GLU A 88 -0.58 -26.36 5.84
C GLU A 88 -1.45 -26.32 7.09
N CYS A 89 -1.01 -26.97 8.16
CA CYS A 89 -1.69 -26.93 9.46
C CYS A 89 -0.65 -26.74 10.56
N PRO A 90 -0.23 -25.51 10.84
CA PRO A 90 0.75 -25.24 11.88
C PRO A 90 0.15 -25.44 13.27
N ASP A 91 0.96 -25.85 14.25
CA ASP A 91 0.52 -26.18 15.61
C ASP A 91 -0.31 -25.06 16.26
N TRP A 92 0.07 -23.79 16.04
CA TRP A 92 -0.65 -22.65 16.60
C TRP A 92 -2.09 -22.53 16.08
N ALA A 93 -2.38 -23.01 14.88
CA ALA A 93 -3.72 -22.97 14.28
C ALA A 93 -4.62 -24.12 14.76
N THR A 94 -4.03 -25.12 15.42
CA THR A 94 -4.77 -26.28 15.96
C THR A 94 -5.86 -25.81 16.91
N ASN A 95 -7.09 -26.26 16.69
CA ASN A 95 -8.28 -25.88 17.46
C ASN A 95 -8.65 -24.38 17.42
N GLN A 96 -8.06 -23.58 16.53
CA GLN A 96 -8.54 -22.23 16.25
C GLN A 96 -9.53 -22.25 15.10
N ALA A 97 -10.63 -21.50 15.22
CA ALA A 97 -11.57 -21.31 14.14
C ALA A 97 -11.08 -20.17 13.23
N PRO A 98 -10.82 -20.42 11.94
CA PRO A 98 -10.47 -19.35 11.01
C PRO A 98 -11.66 -18.40 10.82
N THR A 99 -11.38 -17.11 10.69
CA THR A 99 -12.37 -16.07 10.38
C THR A 99 -12.67 -15.96 8.90
N ALA A 100 -11.72 -16.38 8.05
CA ALA A 100 -11.88 -16.36 6.60
C ALA A 100 -10.98 -17.40 5.93
N LEU A 101 -11.41 -17.89 4.75
CA LEU A 101 -10.60 -18.61 3.77
C LEU A 101 -10.66 -17.80 2.47
N ILE A 102 -9.58 -17.10 2.14
CA ILE A 102 -9.52 -16.21 0.98
C ILE A 102 -8.27 -16.52 0.18
N GLY A 103 -8.44 -16.77 -1.12
CA GLY A 103 -7.38 -17.29 -1.96
C GLY A 103 -6.84 -18.61 -1.40
N GLY A 104 -5.52 -18.70 -1.28
CA GLY A 104 -4.84 -19.88 -0.72
C GLY A 104 -4.62 -19.86 0.78
N HIS A 105 -5.24 -18.96 1.55
CA HIS A 105 -4.89 -18.74 2.96
C HIS A 105 -6.08 -18.80 3.92
N LEU A 106 -5.86 -19.37 5.09
CA LEU A 106 -6.74 -19.31 6.25
C LEU A 106 -6.30 -18.17 7.17
N PHE A 107 -7.27 -17.39 7.66
CA PHE A 107 -7.04 -16.18 8.46
C PHE A 107 -7.63 -16.34 9.87
N TYR A 108 -6.97 -15.77 10.87
CA TYR A 108 -7.33 -15.91 12.29
C TYR A 108 -7.28 -14.55 13.00
N ALA A 109 -8.40 -14.16 13.61
CA ALA A 109 -8.46 -13.02 14.49
C ALA A 109 -7.81 -13.31 15.85
N PRO A 110 -7.21 -12.30 16.51
CA PRO A 110 -6.80 -12.43 17.90
C PRO A 110 -7.94 -12.94 18.75
N ARG A 111 -7.67 -13.86 19.67
CA ARG A 111 -8.64 -14.26 20.69
C ARG A 111 -9.01 -13.02 21.50
N THR A 112 -10.18 -12.45 21.26
CA THR A 112 -10.76 -11.47 22.18
C THR A 112 -10.91 -12.17 23.51
N LYS A 113 -10.17 -11.74 24.55
CA LYS A 113 -10.50 -12.14 25.92
C LYS A 113 -11.96 -11.74 26.13
N GLY A 114 -12.80 -12.73 26.43
CA GLY A 114 -14.15 -12.44 26.91
C GLY A 114 -14.09 -11.56 28.18
N PRO A 115 -15.20 -10.89 28.53
CA PRO A 115 -15.26 -10.07 29.72
C PRO A 115 -14.84 -10.82 30.98
#